data_AF-A0A9X2W1C6-F1
#
_entry.id   AF-A0A9X2W1C6-F1
#
_cell.length_a   1.000
_cell.length_b   1.000
_cell.length_c   1.000
_cell.angle_alpha   90.00
_cell.angle_beta   90.00
_cell.angle_gamma   90.00
#
_symmetry.space_group_name_H-M   'P 1'
#
loop_
_entity.id
_entity.type
_entity.pdbx_description
1 polymer ?
#
loop_
_entity_poly.entity_id
_entity_poly.type
_entity_poly.pdbx_seq_one_letter_code
_entity_poly.pdbx_strand_id
1 'polypeptide(L)'
;MLESVGLGGDGDEAIAIENAFARFGVDVPIEDAPKWVTVGDVWSSLCRIVPRAPDQPDAFLRFCTALACESSVDPRLVDQDSRLLV
;
A
#
# COMPACT_ATOMS: atom_id res chain seq x y z
N MET A 1 -3.69 -12.58 8.98
CA MET A 1 -2.51 -12.41 8.15
C MET A 1 -2.85 -12.96 6.78
N LEU A 2 -2.93 -12.06 5.82
CA LEU A 2 -3.15 -12.34 4.42
C LEU A 2 -1.80 -12.61 3.75
N GLU A 3 -1.72 -13.61 2.87
CA GLU A 3 -0.45 -13.94 2.20
C GLU A 3 -0.08 -12.94 1.10
N SER A 4 -1.08 -12.43 0.36
CA SER A 4 -0.90 -11.47 -0.73
C SER A 4 -2.13 -10.57 -0.92
N VAL A 5 -1.91 -9.30 -1.27
CA VAL A 5 -2.96 -8.32 -1.59
C VAL A 5 -3.54 -8.53 -2.99
N GLY A 6 -2.93 -9.38 -3.82
CA GLY A 6 -3.48 -9.75 -5.12
C GLY A 6 -3.25 -8.72 -6.22
N LEU A 7 -2.30 -7.81 -6.04
CA LEU A 7 -1.86 -6.92 -7.11
C LEU A 7 -1.05 -7.77 -8.10
N GLY A 8 -1.41 -7.88 -9.37
CA GLY A 8 -0.60 -8.59 -10.38
C GLY A 8 -1.42 -9.41 -11.39
N GLY A 9 -2.74 -9.22 -11.42
CA GLY A 9 -3.67 -10.03 -12.20
C GLY A 9 -4.25 -9.33 -13.44
N ASP A 10 -4.43 -8.01 -13.41
CA ASP A 10 -5.25 -7.30 -14.39
C ASP A 10 -4.76 -5.92 -14.83
N GLY A 11 -3.71 -5.35 -14.22
CA GLY A 11 -3.09 -4.09 -14.66
C GLY A 11 -3.52 -2.84 -13.87
N ASP A 12 -4.45 -2.97 -12.91
CA ASP A 12 -4.93 -1.87 -12.07
C ASP A 12 -4.07 -1.67 -10.79
N GLU A 13 -2.95 -2.38 -10.68
CA GLU A 13 -2.07 -2.34 -9.51
C GLU A 13 -1.40 -0.98 -9.32
N ALA A 14 -1.05 -0.33 -10.43
CA ALA A 14 -0.49 1.01 -10.41
C ALA A 14 -1.52 2.01 -9.85
N ILE A 15 -2.79 1.87 -10.22
CA ILE A 15 -3.88 2.72 -9.75
C ILE A 15 -4.10 2.54 -8.24
N ALA A 16 -4.05 1.30 -7.74
CA ALA A 16 -4.16 1.02 -6.31
C ALA A 16 -3.03 1.69 -5.50
N ILE A 17 -1.79 1.60 -5.99
CA ILE A 17 -0.63 2.25 -5.36
C ILE A 17 -0.76 3.78 -5.44
N GLU A 18 -1.07 4.34 -6.61
CA GLU A 18 -1.26 5.78 -6.79
C GLU A 18 -2.34 6.32 -5.85
N ASN A 19 -3.49 5.64 -5.75
CA ASN A 19 -4.56 6.01 -4.83
C ASN A 19 -4.11 5.96 -3.37
N ALA A 20 -3.28 4.98 -3.00
CA ALA A 20 -2.76 4.84 -1.64
C ALA A 20 -1.84 6.01 -1.25
N PHE A 21 -0.97 6.48 -2.15
CA PHE A 21 -0.12 7.67 -1.91
C PHE A 21 -0.91 8.99 -1.99
N ALA A 22 -1.81 9.13 -2.97
CA ALA A 22 -2.65 10.30 -3.15
C ALA A 22 -3.52 10.59 -1.92
N ARG A 23 -3.95 9.57 -1.18
CA ARG A 23 -4.72 9.70 0.07
C ARG A 23 -3.95 10.39 1.20
N PHE A 24 -2.62 10.46 1.08
CA PHE A 24 -1.73 11.21 1.98
C PHE A 24 -1.18 12.48 1.34
N GLY A 25 -1.67 12.85 0.15
CA GLY A 25 -1.31 14.08 -0.55
C GLY A 25 0.10 14.08 -1.13
N VAL A 26 0.63 12.90 -1.47
CA VAL A 26 1.97 12.73 -2.02
C VAL A 26 1.94 11.88 -3.29
N ASP A 27 2.94 12.08 -4.14
CA ASP A 27 3.14 11.25 -5.32
C ASP A 27 3.86 9.94 -4.96
N VAL A 28 3.71 8.95 -5.84
CA VAL A 28 4.39 7.66 -5.72
C VAL A 28 5.90 7.86 -5.92
N PRO A 29 6.77 7.45 -4.98
CA PRO A 29 8.22 7.51 -5.17
C PRO A 29 8.66 6.34 -6.07
N ILE A 30 8.59 6.56 -7.38
CA ILE A 30 8.88 5.53 -8.39
C ILE A 30 10.29 4.94 -8.21
N GLU A 31 11.24 5.68 -7.65
CA GLU A 31 12.59 5.16 -7.35
C GLU A 31 12.62 4.06 -6.29
N ASP A 32 11.61 3.97 -5.43
CA ASP A 32 11.49 2.92 -4.42
C ASP A 32 10.80 1.67 -4.97
N ALA A 33 10.00 1.81 -6.04
CA ALA A 33 9.18 0.74 -6.59
C ALA A 33 9.92 -0.57 -6.88
N PRO A 34 11.17 -0.57 -7.41
CA PRO A 34 11.91 -1.81 -7.64
C PRO A 34 12.27 -2.61 -6.36
N LYS A 35 12.13 -2.00 -5.18
CA LYS A 35 12.42 -2.63 -3.88
C LYS A 35 11.17 -3.13 -3.17
N TRP A 36 9.98 -2.85 -3.69
CA TRP A 36 8.73 -3.21 -3.05
C TRP A 36 8.40 -4.68 -3.29
N VAL A 37 8.33 -5.44 -2.21
CA VAL A 37 7.92 -6.85 -2.20
C VAL A 37 6.64 -7.03 -1.39
N THR A 38 6.54 -6.27 -0.30
CA THR A 38 5.47 -6.33 0.70
C THR A 38 4.75 -5.00 0.84
N VAL A 39 3.56 -5.03 1.43
CA VAL A 39 2.83 -3.82 1.84
C VAL A 39 3.65 -2.95 2.78
N GLY A 40 4.47 -3.58 3.64
CA GLY A 40 5.40 -2.90 4.55
C GLY A 40 6.44 -2.06 3.83
N ASP A 41 6.94 -2.50 2.67
CA ASP A 41 7.90 -1.74 1.87
C ASP A 41 7.26 -0.45 1.33
N VAL A 42 6.03 -0.56 0.79
CA VAL A 42 5.28 0.58 0.26
C VAL A 42 4.90 1.55 1.38
N TRP A 43 4.43 1.03 2.51
CA TRP A 43 4.12 1.82 3.70
C TRP A 43 5.36 2.53 4.25
N SER A 44 6.52 1.89 4.24
CA SER A 44 7.79 2.48 4.67
C SER A 44 8.22 3.62 3.75
N SER A 45 8.07 3.46 2.43
CA SER A 45 8.27 4.53 1.46
C SER A 45 7.35 5.72 1.71
N LEU A 46 6.07 5.47 2.00
CA LEU A 46 5.13 6.53 2.37
C LEU A 46 5.56 7.25 3.66
N CYS A 47 5.94 6.51 4.71
CA CYS A 47 6.37 7.10 5.98
C CYS A 47 7.65 7.92 5.86
N ARG A 48 8.53 7.59 4.90
CA ARG A 48 9.72 8.38 4.60
C ARG A 48 9.36 9.76 4.04
N ILE A 49 8.34 9.84 3.19
CA ILE A 49 7.87 11.10 2.57
C ILE A 49 6.97 11.88 3.55
N VAL A 50 6.15 11.16 4.31
CA VAL A 50 5.20 11.70 5.28
C VAL A 50 5.51 11.14 6.68
N PRO A 51 6.54 11.66 7.39
CA PRO A 51 6.96 11.12 8.69
C PRO A 51 5.90 11.10 9.77
N ARG A 52 4.85 11.94 9.65
CA ARG A 52 3.72 11.99 10.58
C ARG A 52 2.56 11.05 10.22
N ALA A 53 2.65 10.29 9.14
CA ALA A 53 1.61 9.34 8.76
C ALA A 53 1.35 8.28 9.84
N PRO A 54 2.37 7.65 10.47
CA PRO A 54 2.16 6.65 11.52
C PRO A 54 1.47 7.20 12.78
N ASP A 55 1.63 8.48 13.07
CA ASP A 55 1.05 9.13 14.25
C ASP A 55 -0.46 9.37 14.09
N GLN A 56 -0.98 9.31 12.86
CA GLN A 56 -2.39 9.52 12.60
C GLN A 56 -3.18 8.24 12.93
N PRO A 57 -4.30 8.36 13.67
CA PRO A 57 -5.19 7.22 13.91
C PRO A 57 -5.59 6.56 12.60
N ASP A 58 -5.58 5.23 12.56
CA ASP A 58 -6.01 4.40 11.44
C ASP A 58 -5.29 4.67 10.10
N ALA A 59 -4.12 5.34 10.12
CA ALA A 59 -3.41 5.69 8.88
C ALA A 59 -3.05 4.45 8.05
N PHE A 60 -2.51 3.44 8.71
CA PHE A 60 -2.18 2.17 8.06
C PHE A 60 -3.44 1.48 7.49
N LEU A 61 -4.56 1.51 8.20
CA LEU A 61 -5.82 0.96 7.71
C LEU A 61 -6.37 1.73 6.51
N ARG A 62 -6.31 3.08 6.54
CA ARG A 62 -6.69 3.92 5.39
C ARG A 62 -5.82 3.65 4.17
N PHE A 63 -4.53 3.43 4.39
CA PHE A 63 -3.58 3.03 3.36
C PHE A 63 -3.93 1.65 2.79
N CYS A 64 -4.11 0.63 3.63
CA CYS A 64 -4.51 -0.71 3.21
C CYS A 64 -5.86 -0.71 2.49
N THR A 65 -6.80 0.15 2.89
CA THR A 65 -8.11 0.30 2.22
C THR A 65 -7.95 0.83 0.80
N ALA A 66 -7.06 1.80 0.59
CA ALA A 66 -6.78 2.31 -0.74
C ALA A 66 -6.02 1.28 -1.59
N LEU A 67 -5.06 0.57 -0.99
CA LEU A 67 -4.27 -0.45 -1.66
C LEU A 67 -5.09 -1.68 -2.06
N ALA A 68 -6.08 -2.06 -1.23
CA ALA A 68 -6.99 -3.16 -1.51
C ALA A 68 -8.26 -2.72 -2.26
N CYS A 69 -8.37 -1.46 -2.71
CA CYS A 69 -9.58 -0.96 -3.37
C CYS A 69 -9.86 -1.70 -4.68
N GLU A 70 -8.81 -2.07 -5.40
CA GLU A 70 -8.89 -2.80 -6.67
C GLU A 70 -8.80 -4.31 -6.48
N SER A 71 -8.65 -4.81 -5.24
CA SER A 71 -8.66 -6.24 -4.94
C SER A 71 -9.88 -6.63 -4.10
N SER A 72 -10.30 -7.89 -4.18
CA SER A 72 -11.40 -8.41 -3.34
C SER A 72 -10.97 -8.71 -1.89
N VAL A 73 -9.82 -8.18 -1.48
CA VAL A 73 -9.19 -8.44 -0.18
C VAL A 73 -9.83 -7.56 0.89
N ASP A 74 -10.10 -8.11 2.07
CA ASP A 74 -10.46 -7.31 3.24
C ASP A 74 -9.22 -6.54 3.73
N PRO A 75 -9.20 -5.19 3.67
CA PRO A 75 -8.05 -4.39 4.10
C PRO A 75 -7.69 -4.54 5.58
N ARG A 76 -8.60 -5.09 6.41
CA ARG A 76 -8.31 -5.40 7.82
C ARG A 76 -7.43 -6.63 8.01
N LEU A 77 -7.30 -7.46 6.98
CA LEU A 77 -6.47 -8.67 7.01
C LEU A 77 -5.06 -8.42 6.47
N VAL A 78 -4.85 -7.26 5.84
CA VAL A 78 -3.57 -6.80 5.31
C VAL A 78 -2.68 -6.32 6.46
N ASP A 79 -1.45 -6.80 6.45
CA ASP A 79 -0.39 -6.39 7.37
C ASP A 79 0.89 -6.07 6.60
N GLN A 80 1.95 -5.70 7.31
CA GLN A 80 3.21 -5.27 6.68
C GLN A 80 3.91 -6.41 5.93
N ASP A 81 3.69 -7.66 6.31
CA ASP A 81 4.34 -8.81 5.69
C ASP A 81 3.54 -9.37 4.50
N SER A 82 2.31 -8.89 4.31
CA SER A 82 1.46 -9.23 3.17
C SER A 82 2.19 -8.88 1.86
N ARG A 83 2.31 -9.83 0.94
CA ARG A 83 2.94 -9.59 -0.36
C ARG A 83 2.08 -8.68 -1.21
N LEU A 84 2.70 -7.88 -2.07
CA LEU A 84 1.95 -7.11 -3.07
C LEU A 84 1.40 -8.05 -4.14
N LEU A 85 2.27 -8.92 -4.66
CA LEU A 85 1.97 -9.85 -5.74
C LEU A 85 1.64 -11.25 -5.25
N VAL A 86 0.82 -11.98 -6.02
CA VAL A 86 0.52 -13.42 -5.81
C VAL A 86 1.64 -14.32 -6.32
#